data_AF-A0A0C3DCQ9-F1
#
_entry.id   AF-A0A0C3DCQ9-F1
#
_cell.length_a   1.000
_cell.length_b   1.000
_cell.length_c   1.000
_cell.angle_alpha   90.00
_cell.angle_beta   90.00
_cell.angle_gamma   90.00
#
_symmetry.space_group_name_H-M   'P 1'
#
loop_
_entity.id
_entity.type
_entity.pdbx_description
1 polymer ?
#
loop_
_entity_poly.entity_id
_entity_poly.type
_entity_poly.pdbx_seq_one_letter_code
_entity_poly.pdbx_strand_id
1 'polypeptide(L)'
;MLKDLQAKPSPGEDDVHTRPIPNSDYSFRLWGKGLELKREYCLDFVHNATGKPVNSPFKYELWVVPSTSAPWLPGAVKSRIYSLERCFGIPQQDILPGAEKFVLLEGTACLLVRPGMRSVYFKVPIRSPPDLNCNLGDVDQIKFS
;
A
#
# COMPACT_ATOMS: atom_id res chain seq x y z
N MET A 1 7.46 -14.56 -16.56
CA MET A 1 6.46 -13.47 -16.53
C MET A 1 5.81 -13.26 -15.16
N LEU A 2 5.55 -14.29 -14.33
CA LEU A 2 5.04 -14.13 -12.94
C LEU A 2 6.13 -14.00 -11.85
N LYS A 3 7.40 -14.27 -12.18
CA LYS A 3 8.52 -14.28 -11.22
C LYS A 3 9.07 -12.88 -10.86
N ASP A 4 8.60 -11.85 -11.56
CA ASP A 4 9.12 -10.47 -11.43
C ASP A 4 8.20 -9.55 -10.62
N LEU A 5 7.08 -10.08 -10.10
CA LEU A 5 6.24 -9.36 -9.15
C LEU A 5 6.93 -9.39 -7.78
N GLN A 6 7.00 -8.25 -7.08
CA GLN A 6 7.64 -8.16 -5.77
C GLN A 6 7.23 -9.33 -4.86
N ALA A 7 8.21 -10.09 -4.39
CA ALA A 7 7.96 -11.27 -3.57
C ALA A 7 7.27 -10.90 -2.23
N LYS A 8 6.50 -11.84 -1.70
CA LYS A 8 6.01 -11.76 -0.32
C LYS A 8 7.22 -11.79 0.63
N PRO A 9 7.16 -11.10 1.77
CA PRO A 9 8.28 -11.07 2.70
C PRO A 9 8.46 -12.45 3.34
N SER A 10 9.71 -12.80 3.62
CA SER A 10 10.04 -13.98 4.43
C SER A 10 9.60 -13.78 5.88
N PRO A 11 9.27 -14.84 6.62
CA PRO A 11 8.97 -14.73 8.05
C PRO A 11 10.14 -14.09 8.81
N GLY A 12 9.86 -13.04 9.58
CA GLY A 12 10.87 -12.35 10.40
C GLY A 12 11.65 -11.24 9.69
N GLU A 13 11.31 -10.89 8.44
CA GLU A 13 11.83 -9.66 7.82
C GLU A 13 11.45 -8.42 8.66
N ASP A 14 12.42 -7.52 8.79
CA ASP A 14 12.43 -6.41 9.74
C ASP A 14 11.62 -5.18 9.29
N ASP A 15 11.36 -5.05 7.99
CA ASP A 15 10.58 -3.97 7.39
C ASP A 15 9.07 -4.30 7.26
N VAL A 16 8.66 -5.45 7.80
CA VAL A 16 7.27 -5.91 7.73
C VAL A 16 6.46 -5.28 8.85
N HIS A 17 5.42 -4.53 8.47
CA HIS A 17 4.47 -3.92 9.40
C HIS A 17 3.11 -4.59 9.28
N THR A 18 2.61 -5.17 10.37
CA THR A 18 1.26 -5.75 10.43
C THR A 18 0.35 -4.93 11.32
N ARG A 19 -0.85 -4.59 10.84
CA ARG A 19 -1.86 -3.80 11.59
C ARG A 19 -3.25 -4.42 11.46
N PRO A 20 -3.95 -4.70 12.57
CA PRO A 20 -5.28 -5.29 12.54
C PRO A 20 -6.30 -4.34 11.92
N ILE A 21 -7.20 -4.88 11.10
CA ILE A 21 -8.34 -4.14 10.57
C ILE A 21 -9.44 -4.14 11.66
N PRO A 22 -9.94 -2.98 12.10
CA PRO A 22 -10.94 -2.92 13.16
C PRO A 22 -12.20 -3.75 12.86
N ASN A 23 -12.64 -4.56 13.82
CA ASN A 23 -13.80 -5.45 13.70
C ASN A 23 -13.66 -6.43 12.52
N SER A 24 -12.51 -7.07 12.39
CA SER A 24 -12.23 -8.02 11.31
C SER A 24 -11.21 -9.07 11.76
N ASP A 25 -11.32 -10.28 11.21
CA ASP A 25 -10.35 -11.37 11.44
C ASP A 25 -9.05 -11.20 10.64
N TYR A 26 -8.86 -10.05 10.00
CA TYR A 26 -7.77 -9.79 9.08
C TYR A 26 -6.96 -8.57 9.48
N SER A 27 -5.69 -8.59 9.08
CA SER A 27 -4.75 -7.48 9.23
C SER A 27 -4.24 -7.04 7.86
N PHE A 28 -3.90 -5.77 7.76
CA PHE A 28 -2.97 -5.30 6.74
C PHE A 28 -1.58 -5.80 7.06
N ARG A 29 -0.84 -6.25 6.05
CA ARG A 29 0.61 -6.43 6.14
C ARG A 29 1.27 -5.64 5.01
N LEU A 30 2.21 -4.79 5.40
CA LEU A 30 2.93 -3.85 4.54
C LEU A 30 4.43 -4.16 4.61
N TRP A 31 5.12 -4.17 3.48
CA TRP A 31 6.57 -4.37 3.37
C TRP A 31 7.10 -3.65 2.14
N GLY A 32 8.40 -3.39 2.06
CA GLY A 32 8.96 -2.76 0.87
C GLY A 32 10.48 -2.78 0.79
N LYS A 33 11.13 -3.77 1.41
CA LYS A 33 12.54 -4.07 1.21
C LYS A 33 12.85 -4.20 -0.28
N GLY A 34 13.82 -3.42 -0.76
CA GLY A 34 14.19 -3.34 -2.17
C GLY A 34 13.29 -2.42 -3.02
N LEU A 35 12.33 -1.72 -2.42
CA LEU A 35 11.46 -0.73 -3.07
C LEU A 35 11.72 0.71 -2.62
N GLU A 36 12.79 0.94 -1.86
CA GLU A 36 13.12 2.24 -1.25
C GLU A 36 13.35 3.32 -2.32
N LEU A 37 14.09 2.99 -3.39
CA LEU A 37 14.35 3.92 -4.50
C LEU A 37 13.09 4.33 -5.26
N LYS A 38 12.07 3.45 -5.29
CA LYS A 38 10.77 3.73 -5.90
C LYS A 38 9.82 4.43 -4.95
N ARG A 39 10.17 4.54 -3.66
CA ARG A 39 9.30 5.07 -2.60
C ARG A 39 7.98 4.30 -2.54
N GLU A 40 8.06 2.98 -2.75
CA GLU A 40 6.91 2.10 -2.80
C GLU A 40 6.92 1.13 -1.62
N TYR A 41 5.71 0.67 -1.28
CA TYR A 41 5.45 -0.46 -0.42
C TYR A 41 4.49 -1.42 -1.13
N CYS A 42 4.64 -2.70 -0.85
CA CYS A 42 3.61 -3.69 -1.11
C CYS A 42 2.70 -3.85 0.10
N LEU A 43 1.42 -4.08 -0.16
CA LEU A 43 0.38 -4.36 0.82
C LEU A 43 -0.31 -5.67 0.49
N ASP A 44 -0.61 -6.49 1.49
CA ASP A 44 -1.57 -7.58 1.41
C ASP A 44 -2.42 -7.71 2.68
N PHE A 45 -3.30 -8.71 2.66
CA PHE A 45 -4.14 -9.09 3.80
C PHE A 45 -3.65 -10.41 4.38
N VAL A 46 -3.62 -10.51 5.71
CA VAL A 46 -3.32 -11.76 6.42
C VAL A 46 -4.42 -12.07 7.43
N HIS A 47 -4.69 -13.35 7.65
CA HIS A 47 -5.61 -13.78 8.71
C HIS A 47 -4.94 -13.66 10.09
N ASN A 48 -5.60 -13.01 11.04
CA ASN A 48 -5.03 -12.67 12.36
C ASN A 48 -4.53 -13.89 13.12
N ALA A 49 -5.32 -14.98 13.15
CA ALA A 49 -4.97 -16.16 13.94
C ALA A 49 -3.82 -16.99 13.35
N THR A 50 -3.56 -16.90 12.05
CA THR A 50 -2.61 -17.81 11.35
C THR A 50 -1.46 -17.08 10.70
N GLY A 51 -1.55 -15.76 10.53
CA GLY A 51 -0.60 -14.96 9.76
C GLY A 51 -0.57 -15.29 8.26
N LYS A 52 -1.45 -16.18 7.77
CA LYS A 52 -1.43 -16.62 6.37
C LYS A 52 -1.98 -15.53 5.46
N PRO A 53 -1.33 -15.26 4.32
CA PRO A 53 -1.85 -14.31 3.34
C PRO A 53 -3.15 -14.83 2.75
N VAL A 54 -4.05 -13.90 2.49
CA VAL A 54 -5.35 -14.15 1.85
C VAL A 54 -5.56 -13.11 0.76
N ASN A 55 -6.25 -13.51 -0.31
CA ASN A 55 -6.73 -12.54 -1.29
C ASN A 55 -7.91 -11.77 -0.69
N SER A 56 -8.14 -10.54 -1.14
CA SER A 56 -9.22 -9.63 -0.75
C SER A 56 -10.52 -10.38 -0.48
N PRO A 57 -10.85 -10.70 0.79
CA PRO A 57 -11.70 -11.86 1.05
C PRO A 57 -13.21 -11.66 0.80
N PHE A 58 -13.68 -10.44 0.51
CA PHE A 58 -15.11 -10.10 0.66
C PHE A 58 -15.51 -8.73 0.08
N LYS A 59 -15.28 -8.50 -1.21
CA LYS A 59 -15.68 -7.26 -1.90
C LYS A 59 -15.11 -5.98 -1.27
N TYR A 60 -14.01 -6.08 -0.54
CA TYR A 60 -13.31 -4.90 -0.07
C TYR A 60 -12.73 -4.15 -1.26
N GLU A 61 -12.70 -2.83 -1.13
CA GLU A 61 -12.12 -1.97 -2.16
C GLU A 61 -11.11 -1.05 -1.50
N LEU A 62 -9.91 -1.02 -2.07
CA LEU A 62 -8.87 -0.10 -1.66
C LEU A 62 -8.88 1.12 -2.57
N TRP A 63 -8.81 2.31 -1.98
CA TRP A 63 -8.88 3.57 -2.70
C TRP A 63 -7.74 4.49 -2.26
N VAL A 64 -7.16 5.23 -3.21
CA VAL A 64 -6.44 6.47 -2.91
C VAL A 64 -7.47 7.56 -2.67
N VAL A 65 -7.23 8.41 -1.68
CA VAL A 65 -8.07 9.56 -1.34
C VAL A 65 -7.20 10.78 -1.04
N PRO A 66 -7.74 12.01 -1.10
CA PRO A 66 -7.05 13.18 -0.57
C PRO A 66 -6.56 12.99 0.86
N SER A 67 -5.36 13.51 1.13
CA SER A 67 -4.85 13.57 2.50
C SER A 67 -5.74 14.49 3.33
N THR A 68 -6.12 14.05 4.52
CA THR A 68 -6.87 14.89 5.47
C THR A 68 -6.01 16.05 6.00
N SER A 69 -4.68 15.96 5.90
CA SER A 69 -3.75 17.01 6.30
C SER A 69 -3.58 18.12 5.27
N ALA A 70 -3.95 17.87 4.01
CA ALA A 70 -3.82 18.82 2.91
C ALA A 70 -4.89 18.58 1.82
N PRO A 71 -6.20 18.61 2.18
CA PRO A 71 -7.28 18.27 1.25
C PRO A 71 -7.44 19.28 0.10
N TRP A 72 -6.85 20.47 0.23
CA TRP A 72 -6.87 21.53 -0.79
C TRP A 72 -5.86 21.32 -1.92
N LEU A 73 -4.95 20.34 -1.84
CA LEU A 73 -3.95 20.11 -2.89
C LEU A 73 -4.63 19.59 -4.18
N PRO A 74 -4.43 20.27 -5.33
CA PRO A 74 -4.94 19.81 -6.60
C PRO A 74 -4.25 18.49 -7.04
N GLY A 75 -5.01 17.59 -7.66
CA GLY A 75 -4.51 16.29 -8.15
C GLY A 75 -4.79 15.10 -7.24
N ALA A 76 -5.24 15.33 -6.00
CA ALA A 76 -5.73 14.25 -5.15
C ALA A 76 -7.15 13.83 -5.57
N VAL A 77 -7.27 13.02 -6.62
CA VAL A 77 -8.56 12.44 -7.03
C VAL A 77 -8.75 11.11 -6.33
N LYS A 78 -9.95 10.88 -5.79
CA LYS A 78 -10.31 9.57 -5.25
C LYS A 78 -10.30 8.54 -6.39
N SER A 79 -9.42 7.56 -6.31
CA SER A 79 -9.27 6.52 -7.33
C SER A 79 -9.14 5.14 -6.70
N ARG A 80 -9.67 4.12 -7.38
CA ARG A 80 -9.61 2.74 -6.89
C ARG A 80 -8.23 2.15 -7.19
N ILE A 81 -7.68 1.43 -6.23
CA ILE A 81 -6.44 0.67 -6.36
C ILE A 81 -6.81 -0.77 -6.71
N TYR A 82 -6.20 -1.29 -7.77
CA TYR A 82 -6.29 -2.69 -8.14
C TYR A 82 -5.05 -3.43 -7.68
N SER A 83 -5.19 -4.73 -7.43
CA SER A 83 -4.05 -5.59 -7.13
C SER A 83 -3.10 -5.61 -8.32
N LEU A 84 -1.82 -5.85 -8.04
CA LEU A 84 -0.78 -5.90 -9.06
C LEU A 84 -1.11 -6.97 -10.09
N GLU A 85 -1.63 -8.11 -9.66
CA GLU A 85 -2.09 -9.20 -10.54
C GLU A 85 -3.14 -8.70 -11.55
N ARG A 86 -4.13 -7.93 -11.10
CA ARG A 86 -5.15 -7.35 -11.98
C ARG A 86 -4.57 -6.32 -12.94
N CYS A 87 -3.62 -5.51 -12.49
CA CYS A 87 -2.91 -4.58 -13.37
C CYS A 87 -2.13 -5.30 -14.48
N PHE A 88 -1.67 -6.54 -14.23
CA PHE A 88 -1.06 -7.42 -15.23
C PHE A 88 -2.07 -8.31 -15.98
N GLY A 89 -3.36 -8.01 -15.89
CA GLY A 89 -4.42 -8.67 -16.65
C GLY A 89 -4.91 -10.00 -16.07
N ILE A 90 -4.50 -10.37 -14.86
CA ILE A 90 -4.98 -11.59 -14.19
C ILE A 90 -6.36 -11.30 -13.57
N PRO A 91 -7.44 -11.98 -13.99
CA PRO A 91 -8.76 -11.81 -13.38
C PRO A 91 -8.76 -12.22 -11.92
N GLN A 92 -9.63 -11.60 -11.10
CA GLN A 92 -9.66 -11.82 -9.64
C GLN A 92 -9.79 -13.30 -9.26
N GLN A 93 -10.62 -14.04 -9.98
CA GLN A 93 -10.88 -15.47 -9.76
C GLN A 93 -9.68 -16.37 -10.07
N ASP A 94 -8.75 -15.88 -10.89
CA ASP A 94 -7.56 -16.62 -11.32
C ASP A 94 -6.32 -16.26 -10.48
N ILE A 95 -6.45 -15.29 -9.56
CA ILE A 95 -5.38 -14.97 -8.62
C ILE A 95 -5.25 -16.12 -7.62
N LEU A 96 -4.07 -16.74 -7.59
CA LEU A 96 -3.77 -17.83 -6.67
C LEU A 96 -4.03 -17.42 -5.20
N PRO A 97 -4.52 -18.33 -4.34
CA PRO A 97 -4.79 -18.03 -2.94
C PRO A 97 -3.58 -17.43 -2.22
N GLY A 98 -3.77 -16.25 -1.61
CA GLY A 98 -2.74 -15.53 -0.87
C GLY A 98 -1.70 -14.80 -1.73
N ALA A 99 -1.80 -14.88 -3.07
CA ALA A 99 -0.86 -14.21 -3.96
C ALA A 99 -1.14 -12.71 -4.10
N GLU A 100 -2.41 -12.29 -3.95
CA GLU A 100 -2.84 -10.92 -4.20
C GLU A 100 -2.02 -9.91 -3.39
N LYS A 101 -1.59 -8.84 -4.06
CA LYS A 101 -0.89 -7.72 -3.42
C LYS A 101 -1.17 -6.41 -4.14
N PHE A 102 -1.02 -5.32 -3.43
CA PHE A 102 -1.16 -3.95 -3.94
C PHE A 102 0.18 -3.25 -3.84
N VAL A 103 0.44 -2.30 -4.73
CA VAL A 103 1.61 -1.42 -4.65
C VAL A 103 1.12 -0.02 -4.31
N LEU A 104 1.71 0.58 -3.27
CA LEU A 104 1.33 1.87 -2.74
C LEU A 104 2.55 2.78 -2.66
N LEU A 105 2.40 4.04 -3.05
CA LEU A 105 3.44 5.06 -2.89
C LEU A 105 3.47 5.56 -1.44
N GLU A 106 4.65 5.79 -0.90
CA GLU A 106 4.88 6.42 0.41
C GLU A 106 4.07 7.71 0.59
N GLY A 107 3.53 7.90 1.80
CA GLY A 107 2.73 9.08 2.13
C GLY A 107 1.32 9.12 1.52
N THR A 108 0.95 8.17 0.66
CA THR A 108 -0.39 8.10 0.07
C THR A 108 -1.44 7.88 1.16
N ALA A 109 -2.52 8.67 1.11
CA ALA A 109 -3.69 8.46 1.96
C ALA A 109 -4.63 7.44 1.29
N CYS A 110 -5.01 6.41 2.04
CA CYS A 110 -5.81 5.30 1.56
C CYS A 110 -7.09 5.12 2.37
N LEU A 111 -8.12 4.61 1.69
CA LEU A 111 -9.39 4.22 2.29
C LEU A 111 -9.73 2.79 1.90
N LEU A 112 -9.86 1.91 2.89
CA LEU A 112 -10.43 0.58 2.72
C LEU A 112 -11.94 0.65 2.92
N VAL A 113 -12.70 0.47 1.85
CA VAL A 113 -14.15 0.40 1.85
C VAL A 113 -14.58 -1.04 2.07
N ARG A 114 -15.49 -1.24 3.03
CA ARG A 114 -15.93 -2.56 3.48
C ARG A 114 -17.46 -2.59 3.54
N PRO A 115 -18.14 -3.44 2.75
CA PRO A 115 -19.61 -3.49 2.75
C PRO A 115 -20.18 -3.77 4.15
N GLY A 116 -21.19 -2.99 4.56
CA GLY A 116 -21.85 -3.14 5.87
C GLY A 116 -20.99 -2.72 7.08
N MET A 117 -19.78 -2.19 6.86
CA MET A 117 -18.86 -1.78 7.92
C MET A 117 -18.33 -0.37 7.70
N ARG A 118 -17.83 0.26 8.76
CA ARG A 118 -17.12 1.55 8.64
C ARG A 118 -15.84 1.38 7.83
N SER A 119 -15.61 2.30 6.90
CA SER A 119 -14.36 2.37 6.14
C SER A 119 -13.16 2.64 7.06
N VAL A 120 -11.99 2.17 6.65
CA VAL A 120 -10.74 2.37 7.40
C VAL A 120 -9.84 3.31 6.61
N TYR A 121 -9.49 4.44 7.21
CA TYR A 121 -8.52 5.39 6.68
C TYR A 121 -7.14 5.08 7.24
N PHE A 122 -6.12 5.15 6.39
CA PHE A 122 -4.72 5.07 6.80
C PHE A 122 -3.83 5.85 5.84
N LYS A 123 -2.62 6.16 6.30
CA LYS A 123 -1.58 6.77 5.47
C LYS A 123 -0.41 5.80 5.35
N VAL A 124 0.10 5.61 4.14
CA VAL A 124 1.31 4.81 3.91
C VAL A 124 2.48 5.50 4.61
N PRO A 125 3.31 4.78 5.39
CA PRO A 125 4.48 5.35 6.02
C PRO A 125 5.38 6.06 5.01
N ILE A 126 6.08 7.09 5.47
CA ILE A 126 7.15 7.73 4.72
C ILE A 126 8.44 7.30 5.39
N ARG A 127 9.31 6.60 4.67
CA ARG A 127 10.66 6.33 5.16
C ARG A 127 11.38 7.66 5.25
N SER A 128 12.25 7.79 6.26
CA SER A 128 13.21 8.90 6.29
C SER A 128 13.82 9.00 4.90
N PRO A 129 13.78 10.19 4.27
CA PRO A 129 14.39 10.33 2.97
C PRO A 129 15.84 9.85 3.09
N PRO A 130 16.35 9.00 2.16
CA PRO A 130 17.79 9.01 1.95
C PRO A 130 18.13 10.47 1.67
N ASP A 131 19.07 11.02 2.43
CA ASP A 131 19.38 12.46 2.54
C ASP A 131 18.69 13.29 1.45
N LEU A 132 17.71 14.13 1.84
CA LEU A 132 16.90 15.01 0.96
C LEU A 132 17.72 15.97 0.08
N ASN A 133 19.03 15.78 0.00
CA ASN A 133 19.80 15.97 -1.21
C ASN A 133 19.29 15.03 -2.32
N CYS A 134 18.00 15.14 -2.68
CA CYS A 134 17.66 15.21 -4.09
C CYS A 134 18.63 16.25 -4.63
N ASN A 135 19.71 15.81 -5.25
CA ASN A 135 20.65 16.72 -5.89
C ASN A 135 19.85 17.33 -7.04
N LEU A 136 19.18 18.46 -6.74
CA LEU A 136 18.39 19.22 -7.69
C LEU A 136 19.30 19.79 -8.80
N GLY A 137 20.60 19.48 -8.76
CA GLY A 137 21.65 20.08 -9.54
C GLY A 137 22.02 21.42 -8.94
N ASP A 138 22.65 22.23 -9.77
CA ASP A 138 22.92 23.63 -9.48
C ASP A 138 21.63 24.44 -9.74
N VAL A 139 20.79 24.55 -8.70
CA VAL A 139 19.57 25.37 -8.75
C VAL A 139 19.48 26.27 -7.53
N ASP A 140 19.05 27.51 -7.74
CA ASP A 140 18.68 28.41 -6.65
C ASP A 140 17.40 27.92 -5.98
N GLN A 141 17.46 27.65 -4.67
CA GLN A 141 16.32 27.21 -3.88
C GLN A 141 15.76 28.36 -3.06
N ILE A 142 14.47 28.64 -3.22
CA ILE A 142 13.72 29.58 -2.39
C ILE A 142 12.84 28.79 -1.44
N LYS A 143 12.98 29.04 -0.13
CA LYS A 143 12.10 28.50 0.90
C LYS A 143 11.18 29.62 1.40
N PHE A 144 9.89 29.36 1.37
CA PHE A 144 8.91 30.21 2.06
C PHE A 144 8.85 29.74 3.52
N SER A 145 9.27 30.61 4.45
CA SER A 145 9.17 30.41 5.90
C SER A 145 7.78 30.76 6.42
#